data_AF-A0A7S0LR41-F1
#
_entry.id   AF-A0A7S0LR41-F1
#
_cell.length_a   1.000
_cell.length_b   1.000
_cell.length_c   1.000
_cell.angle_alpha   90.00
_cell.angle_beta   90.00
_cell.angle_gamma   90.00
#
_symmetry.space_group_name_H-M   'P 1'
#
loop_
_entity.id
_entity.type
_entity.pdbx_description
1 polymer ?
#
loop_
_entity_poly.entity_id
_entity_poly.type
_entity_poly.pdbx_seq_one_letter_code
_entity_poly.pdbx_strand_id
1 'polypeptide(L)'
;IGKCNNADFTGSCFEPADKMKGDFARSYFYLSTAYWNEWSCCETDGTNKSDIKTWMEDILRDWHAADPVDDLEVSRNDVIYDQWQHNRNPFIDHPEWVDQISDF
;
A
#
# COMPACT_ATOMS: atom_id res chain seq x y z
N ILE A 1 4.34 -17.65 7.55
CA ILE A 1 4.13 -18.27 6.23
C ILE A 1 3.23 -19.48 6.44
N GLY A 2 2.06 -19.51 5.81
CA GLY A 2 1.02 -20.53 5.96
C GLY A 2 0.44 -20.93 4.60
N LYS A 3 -0.57 -21.82 4.61
CA LYS A 3 -1.30 -22.20 3.40
C LYS A 3 -2.35 -21.15 3.06
N CYS A 4 -2.45 -20.79 1.79
CA CYS A 4 -3.54 -19.94 1.33
C CYS A 4 -4.82 -20.76 1.21
N ASN A 5 -5.89 -20.26 1.83
CA ASN A 5 -7.23 -20.82 1.72
C ASN A 5 -8.15 -19.85 0.97
N ASN A 6 -7.68 -19.30 -0.15
CA ASN A 6 -8.51 -18.53 -1.08
C ASN A 6 -8.82 -19.37 -2.31
N ALA A 7 -10.04 -19.25 -2.84
CA ALA A 7 -10.58 -20.11 -3.91
C ALA A 7 -9.68 -20.16 -5.16
N ASP A 8 -8.93 -19.08 -5.41
CA ASP A 8 -8.16 -18.89 -6.63
C ASP A 8 -6.64 -19.13 -6.48
N PHE A 9 -6.13 -19.37 -5.27
CA PHE A 9 -4.70 -19.50 -5.02
C PHE A 9 -4.34 -20.72 -4.16
N THR A 10 -3.60 -21.66 -4.76
CA THR A 10 -2.98 -22.78 -4.06
C THR A 10 -1.50 -22.50 -3.83
N GLY A 11 -1.03 -22.53 -2.57
CA GLY A 11 0.38 -22.37 -2.28
C GLY A 11 0.67 -21.89 -0.85
N SER A 12 1.91 -21.46 -0.65
CA SER A 12 2.37 -20.80 0.58
C SER A 12 2.20 -19.29 0.46
N CYS A 13 1.52 -18.67 1.42
CA CYS A 13 1.43 -17.22 1.54
C CYS A 13 1.91 -16.76 2.91
N PHE A 14 2.19 -15.47 2.99
CA PHE A 14 2.40 -14.77 4.23
C PHE A 14 1.22 -13.84 4.46
N GLU A 15 0.71 -13.86 5.68
CA GLU A 15 -0.27 -12.91 6.16
C GLU A 15 0.38 -12.14 7.32
N PRO A 16 0.43 -10.80 7.27
CA PRO A 16 0.92 -9.99 8.37
C PRO A 16 -0.05 -10.07 9.56
N ALA A 17 0.42 -9.61 10.73
CA ALA A 17 -0.44 -9.46 11.90
C ALA A 17 -1.58 -8.46 11.60
N ASP A 18 -2.75 -8.67 12.21
CA ASP A 18 -3.95 -7.88 11.92
C ASP A 18 -3.74 -6.37 12.03
N LYS A 19 -3.03 -5.93 13.07
CA LYS A 19 -2.68 -4.53 13.35
C LYS A 19 -1.66 -3.87 12.40
N MET A 20 -1.24 -4.57 11.35
CA MET A 20 -0.29 -4.07 10.35
C MET A 20 -0.90 -4.10 8.95
N LYS A 21 -2.08 -4.72 8.79
CA LYS A 21 -2.67 -4.99 7.48
C LYS A 21 -2.96 -3.66 6.76
N GLY A 22 -3.45 -2.67 7.49
CA GLY A 22 -3.75 -1.33 6.99
C GLY A 22 -2.49 -0.56 6.60
N ASP A 23 -1.44 -0.62 7.43
CA ASP A 23 -0.12 -0.04 7.13
C ASP A 23 0.42 -0.55 5.79
N PHE A 24 0.38 -1.87 5.59
CA PHE A 24 0.82 -2.48 4.36
C PHE A 24 -0.04 -2.00 3.19
N ALA A 25 -1.37 -2.02 3.32
CA ALA A 25 -2.28 -1.57 2.26
C ALA A 25 -2.01 -0.11 1.84
N ARG A 26 -1.97 0.83 2.77
CA ARG A 26 -1.70 2.25 2.48
C ARG A 26 -0.32 2.48 1.90
N SER A 27 0.67 1.65 2.26
CA SER A 27 2.01 1.70 1.66
C SER A 27 2.02 1.23 0.21
N TYR A 28 1.27 0.16 -0.11
CA TYR A 28 1.13 -0.33 -1.50
C TYR A 28 0.38 0.67 -2.37
N PHE A 29 -0.75 1.21 -1.90
CA PHE A 29 -1.50 2.24 -2.62
C PHE A 29 -0.66 3.49 -2.91
N TYR A 30 0.15 3.91 -1.94
CA TYR A 30 1.10 4.99 -2.14
C TYR A 30 2.15 4.67 -3.20
N LEU A 31 2.74 3.47 -3.16
CA LEU A 31 3.72 3.08 -4.16
C LEU A 31 3.14 3.07 -5.57
N SER A 32 1.92 2.53 -5.72
CA SER A 32 1.23 2.48 -7.00
C SER A 32 0.95 3.88 -7.56
N THR A 33 0.45 4.78 -6.73
CA THR A 33 0.06 6.12 -7.17
C THR A 33 1.22 7.08 -7.33
N ALA A 34 2.11 7.18 -6.33
CA ALA A 34 3.23 8.11 -6.35
C ALA A 34 4.28 7.72 -7.39
N TYR A 35 4.44 6.42 -7.64
CA TYR A 35 5.45 5.88 -8.57
C TYR A 35 4.83 5.26 -9.82
N TRP A 36 3.61 5.68 -10.19
CA TRP A 36 2.91 5.21 -11.39
C TRP A 36 3.78 5.34 -12.65
N ASN A 37 4.40 6.51 -12.83
CA ASN A 37 5.36 6.79 -13.91
C ASN A 37 6.74 7.25 -13.40
N GLU A 38 6.95 7.32 -12.08
CA GLU A 38 8.06 8.08 -11.48
C GLU A 38 9.03 7.21 -10.68
N TRP A 39 9.48 6.08 -11.22
CA TRP A 39 10.67 5.41 -10.66
C TRP A 39 11.64 5.10 -11.78
N SER A 40 12.71 5.90 -11.88
CA SER A 40 13.80 5.66 -12.82
C SER A 40 15.14 5.74 -12.10
N CYS A 41 16.08 4.92 -12.53
CA CYS A 41 17.46 4.94 -12.07
C CYS A 41 18.37 4.57 -13.24
N CYS A 42 19.54 5.20 -13.35
CA CYS A 42 20.51 4.91 -14.42
C CYS A 42 19.93 5.02 -15.83
N GLU A 43 19.06 6.01 -16.08
CA GLU A 43 18.38 6.24 -17.37
C GLU A 43 17.44 5.09 -17.80
N THR A 44 17.04 4.24 -16.85
CA THR A 44 16.08 3.16 -17.07
C THR A 44 14.90 3.28 -16.11
N ASP A 45 13.70 3.07 -16.63
CA ASP A 45 12.49 2.98 -15.82
C ASP A 45 12.57 1.73 -14.96
N GLY A 46 12.50 1.89 -13.64
CA GLY A 46 12.42 0.78 -12.70
C GLY A 46 10.98 0.38 -12.36
N THR A 47 9.97 1.16 -12.77
CA THR A 47 8.57 0.74 -12.79
C THR A 47 7.90 1.14 -14.10
N ASN A 48 6.89 0.37 -14.53
CA ASN A 48 6.01 0.72 -15.63
C ASN A 48 4.58 0.54 -15.14
N LYS A 49 3.91 1.65 -14.86
CA LYS A 49 2.57 1.75 -14.27
C LYS A 49 2.42 1.25 -12.84
N SER A 50 3.41 0.59 -12.24
CA SER A 50 3.34 0.11 -10.84
C SER A 50 2.06 -0.66 -10.45
N ASP A 51 1.28 -1.14 -11.43
CA ASP A 51 -0.06 -1.73 -11.25
C ASP A 51 -0.09 -2.82 -10.16
N ILE A 52 -1.04 -2.67 -9.23
CA ILE A 52 -1.41 -3.73 -8.31
C ILE A 52 -2.31 -4.71 -9.06
N LYS A 53 -1.99 -5.99 -8.99
CA LYS A 53 -2.87 -7.01 -9.59
C LYS A 53 -4.20 -7.03 -8.86
N THR A 54 -5.30 -7.13 -9.59
CA THR A 54 -6.68 -7.11 -9.06
C THR A 54 -6.87 -7.97 -7.80
N TRP A 55 -6.41 -9.23 -7.81
CA TRP A 55 -6.56 -10.13 -6.65
C TRP A 55 -5.85 -9.61 -5.38
N MET A 56 -4.74 -8.89 -5.54
CA MET A 56 -3.99 -8.32 -4.43
C MET A 56 -4.62 -7.01 -4.00
N GLU A 57 -5.09 -6.20 -4.95
CA GLU A 57 -5.81 -4.97 -4.65
C GLU A 57 -7.06 -5.24 -3.81
N ASP A 58 -7.84 -6.27 -4.16
CA ASP A 58 -9.01 -6.71 -3.38
C ASP A 58 -8.61 -7.01 -1.91
N ILE A 59 -7.53 -7.76 -1.70
CA ILE A 59 -7.00 -8.07 -0.36
C ILE A 59 -6.54 -6.81 0.36
N LEU A 60 -5.85 -5.90 -0.32
CA LEU A 60 -5.36 -4.66 0.27
C LEU A 60 -6.50 -3.72 0.65
N ARG A 61 -7.59 -3.69 -0.12
CA ARG A 61 -8.80 -2.94 0.23
C ARG A 61 -9.47 -3.51 1.47
N ASP A 62 -9.59 -4.83 1.56
CA ASP A 62 -10.10 -5.50 2.76
C ASP A 62 -9.23 -5.21 3.99
N TRP A 63 -7.91 -5.24 3.82
CA TRP A 63 -6.94 -4.94 4.86
C TRP A 63 -7.00 -3.49 5.31
N HIS A 64 -7.11 -2.55 4.37
CA HIS A 64 -7.30 -1.14 4.63
C HIS A 64 -8.57 -0.87 5.46
N ALA A 65 -9.68 -1.53 5.12
CA ALA A 65 -10.94 -1.38 5.84
C ALA A 65 -10.92 -2.04 7.23
N ALA A 66 -10.22 -3.16 7.37
CA ALA A 66 -10.14 -3.91 8.63
C ALA A 66 -9.20 -3.25 9.67
N ASP A 67 -8.22 -2.47 9.22
CA ASP A 67 -7.17 -1.86 10.05
C ASP A 67 -7.04 -0.35 9.74
N PRO A 68 -7.85 0.49 10.42
CA PRO A 68 -7.83 1.95 10.25
C PRO A 68 -6.47 2.58 10.55
N VAL A 69 -6.27 3.81 10.08
CA VAL A 69 -5.05 4.57 10.37
C VAL A 69 -4.87 4.75 11.88
N ASP A 70 -3.65 4.48 12.37
CA ASP A 70 -3.30 4.67 13.78
C ASP A 70 -2.31 5.82 14.03
N ASP A 71 -2.13 6.18 15.30
CA ASP A 71 -1.24 7.27 15.71
C ASP A 71 0.23 7.00 15.35
N LEU A 72 0.64 5.73 15.26
CA LEU A 72 2.00 5.36 14.90
C LEU A 72 2.26 5.63 13.42
N GLU A 73 1.30 5.33 12.55
CA GLU A 73 1.36 5.66 11.13
C GLU A 73 1.39 7.16 10.88
N VAL A 74 0.53 7.92 11.57
CA VAL A 74 0.51 9.38 11.47
C VAL A 74 1.86 9.95 11.90
N SER A 75 2.37 9.53 13.07
CA SER A 75 3.67 9.97 13.56
C SER A 75 4.81 9.61 12.61
N ARG A 76 4.77 8.43 11.99
CA ARG A 76 5.75 8.01 10.98
C ARG A 76 5.66 8.90 9.73
N ASN A 77 4.46 9.20 9.25
CA ASN A 77 4.23 10.07 8.08
C ASN A 77 4.75 11.49 8.34
N ASP A 78 4.51 12.04 9.54
CA ASP A 78 5.03 13.34 9.97
C ASP A 78 6.57 13.37 9.97
N VAL A 79 7.20 12.38 10.61
CA VAL A 79 8.68 12.31 10.68
C VAL A 79 9.30 12.17 9.29
N ILE A 80 8.73 11.34 8.42
CA ILE A 80 9.19 11.17 7.03
C ILE A 80 9.13 12.50 6.28
N TYR A 81 8.02 13.22 6.41
CA TYR A 81 7.84 14.51 5.76
C TYR A 81 8.79 15.57 6.31
N ASP A 82 8.87 15.72 7.64
CA ASP A 82 9.62 16.81 8.27
C ASP A 82 11.14 16.64 8.15
N GLN A 83 11.63 15.40 8.17
CA GLN A 83 13.06 15.13 8.35
C GLN A 83 13.75 14.51 7.13
N TRP A 84 13.03 13.90 6.20
CA TRP A 84 13.65 13.00 5.21
C TRP A 84 13.25 13.27 3.76
N GLN A 85 11.99 13.04 3.41
CA GLN A 85 11.57 12.97 2.01
C GLN A 85 10.72 14.17 1.56
N HIS A 86 10.15 14.92 2.51
CA HIS A 86 9.32 16.09 2.25
C HIS A 86 8.11 15.81 1.33
N ASN A 87 7.66 14.55 1.28
CA ASN A 87 6.39 14.11 0.72
C ASN A 87 5.67 13.20 1.73
N ARG A 88 4.34 13.25 1.73
CA ARG A 88 3.48 12.48 2.62
C ARG A 88 2.81 11.35 1.86
N ASN A 89 2.53 10.25 2.55
CA ASN A 89 1.58 9.27 2.05
C ASN A 89 0.16 9.82 2.23
N PRO A 90 -0.56 10.17 1.14
CA PRO A 90 -1.89 10.75 1.24
C PRO A 90 -2.93 9.77 1.78
N PHE A 91 -2.71 8.45 1.68
CA PHE A 91 -3.66 7.46 2.21
C PHE A 91 -3.57 7.28 3.71
N ILE A 92 -2.51 7.81 4.36
CA ILE A 92 -2.46 7.94 5.82
C ILE A 92 -3.23 9.20 6.25
N ASP A 93 -3.08 10.31 5.53
CA ASP A 93 -3.75 11.57 5.87
C ASP A 93 -5.25 11.59 5.47
N HIS A 94 -5.59 10.90 4.37
CA HIS A 94 -6.90 10.81 3.74
C HIS A 94 -7.21 9.36 3.34
N PRO A 95 -7.44 8.46 4.31
CA PRO A 95 -7.74 7.05 4.01
C PRO A 95 -8.97 6.87 3.11
N GLU A 96 -9.94 7.78 3.17
CA GLU A 96 -11.15 7.76 2.35
C GLU A 96 -10.90 7.92 0.84
N TRP A 97 -9.69 8.30 0.43
CA TRP A 97 -9.34 8.37 -1.00
C TRP A 97 -9.14 7.01 -1.64
N VAL A 98 -8.87 5.96 -0.85
CA VAL A 98 -8.79 4.58 -1.36
C VAL A 98 -10.08 4.19 -2.09
N ASP A 99 -11.24 4.60 -1.57
CA ASP A 99 -12.55 4.30 -2.16
C ASP A 99 -12.88 5.17 -3.39
N GLN A 100 -12.11 6.24 -3.63
CA GLN A 100 -12.32 7.14 -4.76
C GLN A 100 -11.47 6.77 -5.99
N ILE A 101 -10.48 5.89 -5.80
CA ILE A 101 -9.60 5.40 -6.87
C ILE A 101 -10.10 4.02 -7.28
N SER A 102 -10.33 3.83 -8.58
CA SER A 102 -10.90 2.58 -9.12
C SER A 102 -9.87 1.52 -9.52
N ASP A 103 -8.61 1.92 -9.67
CA ASP A 103 -7.52 1.09 -10.17
C ASP A 103 -6.21 1.64 -9.59
N PHE A 104 -5.44 0.79 -8.92
CA PHE A 104 -4.18 1.16 -8.27
C PHE A 104 -2.98 0.61 -9.03
#